data_AF-A0A540VCR3-F1
#
_entry.id   AF-A0A540VCR3-F1
#
_cell.length_a   1.000
_cell.length_b   1.000
_cell.length_c   1.000
_cell.angle_alpha   90.00
_cell.angle_beta   90.00
_cell.angle_gamma   90.00
#
_symmetry.space_group_name_H-M   'P 1'
#
loop_
_entity.id
_entity.type
_entity.pdbx_description
1 polymer ?
#
loop_
_entity_poly.entity_id
_entity_poly.type
_entity_poly.pdbx_seq_one_letter_code
_entity_poly.pdbx_strand_id
1 'polypeptide(L)'
;MNLPESDWKHLSRLRPLALDRLCRRILQEAEAIIASAADRGSHRAYLDLYQHLREQDRVVADCFDNWRRSQGFFLLSLWHRYGLITDEELAGFTPEIQERVAASLPGQG
;
A
#
# COMPACT_ATOMS: atom_id res chain seq x y z
N MET A 1 -14.23 -8.18 10.78
CA MET A 1 -15.37 -7.28 10.54
C MET A 1 -15.59 -7.21 9.04
N ASN A 2 -16.83 -7.26 8.58
CA ASN A 2 -17.14 -7.21 7.14
C ASN A 2 -17.47 -5.77 6.73
N LEU A 3 -16.97 -5.31 5.58
CA LEU A 3 -17.36 -4.00 5.06
C LEU A 3 -18.82 -4.01 4.59
N PRO A 4 -19.58 -2.91 4.81
CA PRO A 4 -20.82 -2.64 4.09
C PRO A 4 -20.63 -2.75 2.56
N GLU A 5 -21.71 -2.99 1.83
CA GLU A 5 -21.59 -3.25 0.38
C GLU A 5 -21.15 -2.00 -0.38
N SER A 6 -21.60 -0.83 0.08
CA SER A 6 -21.18 0.48 -0.40
C SER A 6 -19.67 0.66 -0.26
N ASP A 7 -19.13 0.39 0.94
CA ASP A 7 -17.71 0.54 1.25
C ASP A 7 -16.85 -0.46 0.48
N TRP A 8 -17.33 -1.70 0.32
CA TRP A 8 -16.65 -2.69 -0.52
C TRP A 8 -16.57 -2.28 -1.99
N LYS A 9 -17.67 -1.73 -2.53
CA LYS A 9 -17.70 -1.20 -3.90
C LYS A 9 -16.75 -0.01 -4.05
N HIS A 10 -16.70 0.89 -3.06
CA HIS A 10 -15.78 2.02 -3.05
C HIS A 10 -14.32 1.56 -3.01
N LEU A 11 -13.95 0.67 -2.08
CA LEU A 11 -12.61 0.08 -1.99
C LEU A 11 -12.19 -0.62 -3.30
N SER A 12 -13.12 -1.32 -3.95
CA SER A 12 -12.87 -1.99 -5.23
C SER A 12 -12.60 -1.03 -6.37
N ARG A 13 -13.21 0.16 -6.37
CA ARG A 13 -12.93 1.21 -7.36
C ARG A 13 -11.54 1.83 -7.16
N LEU A 14 -11.09 1.93 -5.92
CA LEU A 14 -9.78 2.48 -5.57
C LEU A 14 -8.62 1.50 -5.84
N ARG A 15 -8.89 0.19 -5.90
CA ARG A 15 -7.86 -0.86 -6.09
C ARG A 15 -6.84 -0.61 -7.20
N PRO A 16 -7.23 -0.36 -8.47
CA PRO A 16 -6.25 -0.12 -9.52
C PRO A 16 -5.39 1.11 -9.26
N LEU A 17 -5.96 2.16 -8.65
CA LEU A 17 -5.25 3.40 -8.33
C LEU A 17 -4.26 3.21 -7.17
N ALA A 18 -4.67 2.51 -6.11
CA ALA A 18 -3.82 2.17 -4.98
C ALA A 18 -2.63 1.29 -5.42
N LEU A 19 -2.87 0.32 -6.30
CA LEU A 19 -1.82 -0.54 -6.85
C LEU A 19 -0.82 0.25 -7.70
N ASP A 20 -1.32 1.10 -8.60
CA ASP A 20 -0.47 1.98 -9.42
C ASP A 20 0.39 2.91 -8.56
N ARG A 21 -0.17 3.53 -7.51
CA ARG A 21 0.59 4.35 -6.55
C ARG A 21 1.71 3.57 -5.88
N LEU A 22 1.41 2.37 -5.38
CA LEU A 22 2.41 1.52 -4.74
C LEU A 22 3.53 1.14 -5.73
N CYS A 23 3.17 0.65 -6.91
CA CYS A 23 4.14 0.27 -7.93
C CYS A 23 5.02 1.46 -8.35
N ARG A 24 4.44 2.66 -8.52
CA ARG A 24 5.21 3.87 -8.83
C ARG A 24 6.23 4.21 -7.74
N ARG A 25 5.83 4.17 -6.46
CA ARG A 25 6.76 4.39 -5.34
C ARG A 25 7.89 3.36 -5.35
N ILE A 26 7.56 2.08 -5.48
CA ILE A 26 8.55 0.98 -5.52
C ILE A 26 9.57 1.20 -6.64
N LEU A 27 9.09 1.56 -7.83
CA LEU A 27 9.94 1.79 -9.00
C LEU A 27 10.82 3.03 -8.85
N GLN A 28 10.31 4.12 -8.27
CA GLN A 28 11.09 5.32 -7.96
C GLN A 28 12.22 5.01 -6.96
N GLU A 29 11.93 4.23 -5.92
CA GLU A 29 12.94 3.78 -4.95
C GLU A 29 13.97 2.85 -5.60
N ALA A 30 13.53 1.96 -6.50
CA ALA A 30 14.42 1.10 -7.29
C ALA A 30 15.36 1.91 -8.20
N GLU A 31 14.86 2.95 -8.87
CA GLU A 31 15.68 3.86 -9.68
C GLU A 31 16.77 4.54 -8.83
N ALA A 32 16.44 5.00 -7.62
CA ALA A 32 17.41 5.59 -6.70
C ALA A 32 18.50 4.58 -6.27
N ILE A 33 18.13 3.32 -6.02
CA ILE A 33 19.08 2.25 -5.70
C ILE A 33 20.02 1.99 -6.88
N ILE A 34 19.47 1.89 -8.09
CA ILE A 34 20.25 1.68 -9.33
C ILE A 34 21.23 2.83 -9.55
N ALA A 35 20.79 4.08 -9.39
CA ALA A 35 21.64 5.26 -9.55
C ALA A 35 22.84 5.24 -8.58
N SER A 36 22.67 4.68 -7.38
CA SER A 36 23.75 4.57 -6.39
C SER A 36 24.89 3.62 -6.77
N ALA A 37 24.73 2.84 -7.85
CA ALA A 37 25.78 1.98 -8.39
C ALA A 37 27.04 2.76 -8.81
N ALA A 38 26.88 4.02 -9.23
CA ALA A 38 27.99 4.89 -9.60
C ALA A 38 28.98 5.13 -8.45
N ASP A 39 28.46 5.24 -7.21
CA ASP A 39 29.26 5.57 -6.03
C ASP A 39 29.61 4.33 -5.19
N ARG A 40 28.69 3.35 -5.13
CA ARG A 40 28.80 2.18 -4.21
C ARG A 40 29.16 0.87 -4.91
N GLY A 41 29.24 0.87 -6.24
CA GLY A 41 29.58 -0.28 -7.06
C GLY A 41 28.38 -1.15 -7.44
N SER A 42 28.44 -1.73 -8.65
CA SER A 42 27.30 -2.42 -9.28
C SER A 42 26.79 -3.64 -8.52
N HIS A 43 27.69 -4.46 -7.94
CA HIS A 43 27.28 -5.65 -7.19
C HIS A 43 26.50 -5.30 -5.92
N ARG A 44 26.89 -4.21 -5.24
CA ARG A 44 26.18 -3.76 -4.04
C ARG A 44 24.80 -3.23 -4.38
N ALA A 45 24.70 -2.36 -5.38
CA ALA A 45 23.42 -1.85 -5.87
C ALA A 45 22.48 -2.97 -6.33
N TYR A 46 23.01 -4.02 -6.98
CA TYR A 46 22.24 -5.21 -7.34
C TYR A 46 21.65 -5.92 -6.11
N LEU A 47 22.45 -6.16 -5.06
CA LEU A 47 21.98 -6.82 -3.84
C LEU A 47 20.96 -5.98 -3.07
N ASP A 48 21.14 -4.66 -3.04
CA ASP A 48 20.21 -3.73 -2.41
C ASP A 48 18.87 -3.68 -3.19
N LEU A 49 18.93 -3.66 -4.53
CA LEU A 49 17.73 -3.71 -5.38
C LEU A 49 16.96 -5.02 -5.20
N TYR A 50 17.66 -6.16 -5.17
CA TYR A 50 17.04 -7.45 -4.96
C TYR A 50 16.30 -7.53 -3.61
N GLN A 51 16.93 -7.04 -2.54
CA GLN A 51 16.31 -6.99 -1.22
C GLN A 51 15.07 -6.09 -1.21
N HIS A 52 15.20 -4.88 -1.77
CA HIS A 52 14.10 -3.93 -1.91
C HIS A 52 12.89 -4.55 -2.61
N LEU A 53 13.08 -5.11 -3.81
CA LEU A 53 11.97 -5.73 -4.56
C LEU A 53 11.33 -6.88 -3.78
N ARG A 54 12.11 -7.69 -3.07
CA ARG A 54 11.59 -8.80 -2.26
C ARG A 54 10.75 -8.33 -1.08
N GLU A 55 11.13 -7.22 -0.45
CA GLU A 55 10.37 -6.63 0.65
C GLU A 55 9.07 -6.00 0.14
N GLN A 56 9.14 -5.27 -0.96
CA GLN A 56 7.99 -4.62 -1.56
C GLN A 56 6.98 -5.61 -2.16
N ASP A 57 7.44 -6.75 -2.69
CA ASP A 57 6.57 -7.84 -3.16
C ASP A 57 5.66 -8.36 -2.02
N ARG A 58 6.18 -8.43 -0.79
CA ARG A 58 5.36 -8.78 0.39
C ARG A 58 4.29 -7.73 0.67
N VAL A 59 4.63 -6.45 0.53
CA VAL A 59 3.67 -5.35 0.72
C VAL A 59 2.57 -5.42 -0.34
N VAL A 60 2.93 -5.70 -1.61
CA VAL A 60 1.96 -5.91 -2.69
C VAL A 60 1.05 -7.10 -2.37
N ALA A 61 1.62 -8.23 -1.96
CA ALA A 61 0.84 -9.42 -1.63
C ALA A 61 -0.14 -9.16 -0.47
N ASP A 62 0.34 -8.56 0.63
CA ASP A 62 -0.48 -8.22 1.80
C ASP A 62 -1.63 -7.27 1.45
N CYS A 63 -1.38 -6.33 0.54
CA CYS A 63 -2.36 -5.30 0.16
C CYS A 63 -3.34 -5.72 -0.94
N PHE A 64 -3.01 -6.69 -1.79
CA PHE A 64 -3.76 -6.93 -3.04
C PHE A 64 -4.10 -8.38 -3.38
N ASP A 65 -3.40 -9.38 -2.81
CA ASP A 65 -3.58 -10.78 -3.22
C ASP A 65 -4.81 -11.42 -2.56
N ASN A 66 -5.03 -11.14 -1.27
CA ASN A 66 -6.17 -11.71 -0.54
C ASN A 66 -7.45 -10.86 -0.69
N TRP A 67 -7.86 -10.62 -1.94
CA TRP A 67 -8.96 -9.73 -2.29
C TRP A 67 -10.34 -10.33 -2.04
N ARG A 68 -10.83 -10.23 -0.79
CA ARG A 68 -12.15 -10.73 -0.38
C ARG A 68 -12.83 -9.76 0.58
N ARG A 69 -14.16 -9.65 0.50
CA ARG A 69 -14.94 -8.67 1.29
C ARG A 69 -14.76 -8.81 2.81
N SER A 70 -14.64 -10.04 3.30
CA SER A 70 -14.36 -10.33 4.72
C SER A 70 -13.02 -9.77 5.21
N GLN A 71 -12.06 -9.56 4.29
CA GLN A 71 -10.76 -8.94 4.53
C GLN A 71 -10.77 -7.44 4.25
N GLY A 72 -11.87 -6.88 3.73
CA GLY A 72 -11.90 -5.51 3.22
C GLY A 72 -11.48 -4.45 4.25
N PHE A 73 -11.89 -4.60 5.51
CA PHE A 73 -11.46 -3.69 6.58
C PHE A 73 -9.95 -3.76 6.84
N PHE A 74 -9.38 -4.98 6.81
CA PHE A 74 -7.96 -5.19 6.98
C PHE A 74 -7.16 -4.61 5.81
N LEU A 75 -7.60 -4.85 4.57
CA LEU A 75 -7.00 -4.28 3.37
C LEU A 75 -7.03 -2.75 3.40
N LEU A 76 -8.17 -2.15 3.76
CA LEU A 76 -8.31 -0.70 3.91
C LEU A 76 -7.36 -0.14 4.97
N SER A 77 -7.22 -0.82 6.10
CA SER A 77 -6.30 -0.41 7.17
C SER A 77 -4.83 -0.47 6.71
N LEU A 78 -4.46 -1.51 5.94
CA LEU A 78 -3.13 -1.60 5.34
C LEU A 78 -2.91 -0.47 4.32
N TRP A 79 -3.89 -0.20 3.46
CA TRP A 79 -3.78 0.87 2.46
C TRP A 79 -3.64 2.23 3.12
N HIS A 80 -4.36 2.50 4.21
CA HIS A 80 -4.18 3.70 5.00
C HIS A 80 -2.77 3.78 5.61
N ARG A 81 -2.29 2.68 6.23
CA ARG A 81 -0.95 2.61 6.83
C ARG A 81 0.17 2.84 5.82
N TYR A 82 0.04 2.31 4.61
CA TYR A 82 1.04 2.49 3.54
C TYR A 82 0.84 3.79 2.73
N GLY A 83 -0.18 4.59 3.05
CA GLY A 83 -0.49 5.84 2.35
C GLY A 83 -0.95 5.62 0.90
N LEU A 84 -1.64 4.51 0.62
CA LEU A 84 -2.14 4.15 -0.71
C LEU A 84 -3.49 4.80 -1.04
N ILE A 85 -4.16 5.35 -0.04
CA ILE A 85 -5.39 6.12 -0.17
C ILE A 85 -5.20 7.51 0.41
N THR A 86 -5.86 8.50 -0.18
CA THR A 86 -5.88 9.88 0.33
C THR A 86 -6.98 10.07 1.38
N ASP A 87 -6.90 11.15 2.15
CA ASP A 87 -7.96 11.52 3.09
C ASP A 87 -9.31 11.76 2.38
N GLU A 88 -9.28 12.30 1.16
CA GLU A 88 -10.47 12.49 0.33
C GLU A 88 -11.09 11.16 -0.11
N GLU A 89 -10.26 10.19 -0.48
CA GLU A 89 -10.74 8.84 -0.81
C GLU A 89 -11.25 8.10 0.42
N LEU A 90 -10.64 8.33 1.59
CA LEU A 90 -11.10 7.81 2.88
C LEU A 90 -12.46 8.42 3.26
N ALA A 91 -12.69 9.70 2.95
CA ALA A 91 -13.96 10.38 3.20
C ALA A 91 -15.15 9.76 2.41
N GLY A 92 -14.88 8.99 1.35
CA GLY A 92 -15.90 8.26 0.60
C GLY A 92 -16.44 7.00 1.29
N PHE A 93 -15.82 6.55 2.39
CA PHE A 93 -16.31 5.44 3.21
C PHE A 93 -17.38 5.88 4.22
N THR A 94 -18.13 4.95 4.78
CA THR A 94 -19.06 5.27 5.88
C THR A 94 -18.34 5.84 7.11
N PRO A 95 -18.98 6.72 7.91
CA PRO A 95 -18.35 7.32 9.10
C PRO A 95 -17.81 6.27 10.09
N GLU A 96 -18.52 5.15 10.28
CA GLU A 96 -18.05 4.05 11.13
C GLU A 96 -16.70 3.50 10.66
N ILE A 97 -16.51 3.34 9.34
CA ILE A 97 -15.26 2.82 8.80
C ILE A 97 -14.15 3.87 8.92
N GLN A 98 -14.44 5.15 8.66
CA GLN A 98 -13.47 6.23 8.82
C GLN A 98 -12.95 6.31 10.26
N GLU A 99 -13.84 6.32 11.25
CA GLU A 99 -13.46 6.35 12.68
C GLU A 99 -12.62 5.14 13.08
N ARG A 100 -12.98 3.95 12.61
CA ARG A 100 -12.24 2.73 12.94
C ARG A 100 -10.87 2.65 12.30
N VAL A 101 -10.71 3.14 11.07
CA VAL A 101 -9.40 3.25 10.41
C VAL A 101 -8.54 4.27 11.16
N ALA A 102 -9.09 5.43 11.52
CA ALA A 102 -8.39 6.43 12.33
C ALA A 102 -7.97 5.89 13.72
N ALA A 103 -8.83 5.09 14.36
CA ALA A 103 -8.55 4.46 15.65
C ALA A 103 -7.53 3.31 15.59
N SER A 104 -7.19 2.82 14.40
CA SER A 104 -6.29 1.67 14.21
C SER A 104 -4.79 2.03 14.13
N LEU A 105 -4.42 3.29 14.39
CA LEU A 105 -3.02 3.76 14.38
C LEU A 105 -2.15 3.12 15.48
N PRO A 106 -0.94 2.67 15.12
CA PRO A 106 0.29 3.19 15.68
C PRO A 106 0.82 4.29 14.77
N GLY A 107 1.35 5.34 15.40
CA GLY A 107 1.71 6.61 14.79
C GLY A 107 2.65 6.49 13.59
N GLN A 108 2.54 7.53 12.75
CA GLN A 108 3.60 7.91 11.84
C GLN A 108 4.90 8.06 12.62
N GLY A 109 5.91 7.29 12.21
CA GLY A 109 7.30 7.38 12.67
C GLY A 109 8.19 7.20 11.47
#